data_AF-A0A8C5TV46-F1
#
_entry.id   AF-A0A8C5TV46-F1
#
_cell.length_a   1.000
_cell.length_b   1.000
_cell.length_c   1.000
_cell.angle_alpha   90.00
_cell.angle_beta   90.00
_cell.angle_gamma   90.00
#
_symmetry.space_group_name_H-M   'P 1'
#
loop_
_entity.id
_entity.type
_entity.pdbx_description
1 polymer ?
#
loop_
_entity_poly.entity_id
_entity_poly.type
_entity_poly.pdbx_seq_one_letter_code
_entity_poly.pdbx_strand_id
1 'polypeptide(L)' 'MESDKFICIREKVGEQAQVVIIDMSDPTTPIRRPISAESAIMNPASKVIALKGEQNEVAIFL' A
#
# COMPACT_ATOMS: atom_id res chain seq x y z
N MET A 1 -4.48 -7.39 -6.42
CA MET A 1 -3.53 -7.14 -7.52
C MET A 1 -4.28 -6.36 -8.58
N GLU A 2 -4.08 -5.07 -8.54
CA GLU A 2 -4.86 -4.05 -9.23
C GLU A 2 -4.24 -3.75 -10.60
N SER A 3 -2.95 -4.11 -10.76
CA SER A 3 -2.18 -4.09 -12.01
C SER A 3 -0.98 -5.04 -11.91
N ASP A 4 -0.22 -5.15 -13.00
CA ASP A 4 1.08 -5.83 -13.08
C ASP A 4 2.26 -5.00 -12.54
N LYS A 5 2.04 -3.74 -12.16
CA LYS A 5 3.12 -2.83 -11.74
C LYS A 5 3.43 -2.86 -10.25
N PHE A 6 2.40 -3.02 -9.43
CA PHE A 6 2.54 -2.93 -7.98
C PHE A 6 1.82 -4.07 -7.28
N ILE A 7 2.45 -4.62 -6.25
CA ILE A 7 1.80 -5.48 -5.27
C ILE A 7 1.75 -4.70 -3.96
N CYS A 8 0.54 -4.52 -3.44
CA CYS A 8 0.29 -3.86 -2.16
C CYS A 8 -0.11 -4.91 -1.11
N ILE A 9 0.67 -5.01 -0.04
CA ILE A 9 0.41 -5.92 1.08
C ILE A 9 0.19 -5.08 2.33
N ARG A 10 -0.88 -5.37 3.06
CA ARG A 10 -1.03 -4.89 4.44
C ARG A 10 -0.55 -5.99 5.37
N GLU A 11 0.42 -5.69 6.20
CA GLU A 11 0.95 -6.64 7.17
C GLU A 11 0.99 -6.01 8.57
N LYS A 12 1.00 -6.87 9.59
CA LYS A 12 1.21 -6.47 10.97
C LYS A 12 2.48 -7.17 11.46
N VAL A 13 3.52 -6.38 11.77
CA VAL A 13 4.78 -6.90 12.31
C VAL A 13 4.81 -6.59 13.80
N GLY A 14 4.64 -7.63 14.63
CA GLY A 14 4.37 -7.44 16.05
C GLY A 14 3.05 -6.68 16.26
N GLU A 15 3.11 -5.52 16.91
CA GLU A 15 1.96 -4.64 17.13
C GLU A 15 1.84 -3.49 16.11
N GLN A 16 2.79 -3.36 15.17
CA GLN A 16 2.80 -2.26 14.20
C GLN A 16 2.16 -2.68 12.87
N ALA A 17 1.14 -1.93 12.44
CA ALA A 17 0.55 -2.04 11.11
C ALA A 17 1.40 -1.30 10.08
N GLN A 18 1.60 -1.91 8.91
CA GLN A 18 2.26 -1.26 7.78
C GLN A 18 1.73 -1.73 6.43
N VAL A 19 1.94 -0.88 5.44
CA VAL A 19 1.75 -1.21 4.03
C VAL A 19 3.12 -1.47 3.40
N VAL A 20 3.26 -2.60 2.75
CA VAL A 20 4.42 -2.97 1.93
C VAL A 20 4.02 -2.83 0.47
N ILE A 21 4.80 -2.06 -0.27
CA ILE A 21 4.60 -1.85 -1.71
C ILE A 21 5.79 -2.48 -2.41
N ILE A 22 5.51 -3.45 -3.28
CA ILE A 22 6.50 -4.06 -4.17
C ILE A 22 6.27 -3.47 -5.55
N ASP A 23 7.26 -2.73 -6.04
CA ASP A 23 7.33 -2.27 -7.42
C ASP A 23 7.86 -3.42 -8.27
N MET A 24 7.10 -3.89 -9.24
CA MET A 24 7.48 -5.04 -10.07
C MET A 24 8.62 -4.72 -11.04
N SER A 25 8.98 -3.43 -11.20
CA SER A 25 10.19 -3.03 -11.92
C SER A 25 11.47 -3.21 -11.09
N ASP A 26 11.37 -3.20 -9.75
CA ASP A 26 12.44 -3.54 -8.83
C ASP A 26 11.88 -4.31 -7.61
N PRO A 27 11.58 -5.61 -7.78
CA PRO A 27 10.93 -6.40 -6.73
C PRO A 27 11.84 -6.70 -5.54
N THR A 28 13.14 -6.38 -5.65
CA THR A 28 14.13 -6.65 -4.60
C THR A 28 14.20 -5.56 -3.53
N THR A 29 13.58 -4.39 -3.78
CA THR A 29 13.62 -3.23 -2.89
C THR A 29 12.22 -2.81 -2.42
N PRO A 30 11.53 -3.65 -1.61
CA PRO A 30 10.17 -3.33 -1.15
C PRO A 30 10.14 -2.07 -0.28
N ILE A 31 9.18 -1.19 -0.54
CA ILE A 31 8.95 0.03 0.22
C ILE A 31 7.99 -0.29 1.37
N ARG A 32 8.39 0.03 2.61
CA ARG A 32 7.57 -0.19 3.81
C ARG A 32 7.17 1.15 4.41
N ARG A 33 5.87 1.37 4.60
CA ARG A 33 5.30 2.60 5.16
C ARG A 33 4.46 2.26 6.41
N PRO A 34 4.71 2.90 7.56
CA PRO A 34 3.92 2.69 8.78
C PRO A 34 2.53 3.32 8.61
N ILE A 35 1.60 2.55 8.06
CA ILE A 35 0.26 2.98 7.68
C ILE A 35 -0.73 1.99 8.29
N SER A 36 -1.69 2.51 9.05
CA SER A 36 -2.86 1.76 9.52
C SER A 36 -4.05 2.09 8.61
N ALA A 37 -4.58 1.09 7.92
CA ALA A 37 -5.72 1.22 7.03
C ALA A 37 -6.47 -0.12 6.88
N GLU A 38 -7.78 -0.07 6.68
CA GLU A 38 -8.63 -1.24 6.39
C GLU A 38 -8.40 -1.77 4.97
N SER A 39 -8.10 -0.86 4.03
CA SER A 39 -7.78 -1.21 2.65
C SER A 39 -6.70 -0.26 2.11
N ALA A 40 -5.92 -0.78 1.17
CA ALA A 40 -4.88 -0.04 0.49
C ALA A 40 -4.82 -0.54 -0.96
N ILE A 41 -4.93 0.36 -1.93
CA ILE A 41 -4.84 0.05 -3.36
C ILE A 41 -3.87 1.03 -4.04
N MET A 42 -2.99 0.49 -4.87
CA MET A 42 -2.05 1.30 -5.65
C MET A 42 -2.69 1.74 -6.97
N ASN A 43 -2.36 2.94 -7.43
CA ASN A 43 -2.69 3.39 -8.77
C ASN A 43 -1.96 2.50 -9.80
N PRO A 44 -2.63 2.07 -10.89
CA PRO A 44 -2.05 1.15 -11.87
C PRO A 44 -0.96 1.78 -12.76
N ALA A 45 -0.73 3.10 -12.68
CA ALA A 45 0.19 3.82 -13.55
C ALA A 45 1.22 4.66 -12.79
N SER A 46 0.84 5.27 -11.65
CA SER A 46 1.67 6.18 -10.87
C SER A 46 1.90 5.67 -9.44
N LYS A 47 2.86 6.26 -8.74
CA LYS A 47 3.18 5.95 -7.33
C LYS A 47 2.20 6.62 -6.36
N VAL A 48 0.90 6.52 -6.66
CA VAL A 48 -0.19 7.08 -5.85
C VAL A 48 -0.92 5.92 -5.17
N ILE A 49 -1.28 6.08 -3.90
CA ILE A 49 -1.99 5.05 -3.13
C ILE A 49 -3.28 5.62 -2.56
N ALA A 50 -4.37 4.86 -2.67
CA ALA A 50 -5.62 5.16 -1.98
C ALA A 50 -5.77 4.24 -0.77
N LEU A 51 -6.10 4.84 0.38
CA LEU A 51 -6.28 4.16 1.65
C LEU A 51 -7.73 4.34 2.12
N LYS A 52 -8.29 3.30 2.73
CA LYS A 52 -9.53 3.38 3.50
C LYS A 52 -9.21 3.27 4.98
N GLY A 53 -9.48 4.34 5.75
CA GLY A 53 -9.32 4.36 7.21
C GLY A 53 -10.48 3.69 7.94
N GLU A 54 -10.34 3.50 9.26
CA GLU A 54 -11.34 2.83 10.12
C GLU A 54 -12.70 3.54 10.17
N GLN A 55 -12.72 4.87 9.94
CA GLN A 55 -13.94 5.67 9.95
C GLN A 55 -14.64 5.73 8.57
N ASN A 56 -14.31 4.81 7.66
CA ASN A 56 -14.71 4.85 6.26
C ASN A 56 -14.26 6.11 5.50
N GLU A 57 -13.25 6.83 6.00
CA GLU A 57 -12.61 7.89 5.24
C GLU A 57 -11.74 7.29 4.13
N VAL A 58 -11.77 7.93 2.96
CA VAL A 58 -10.91 7.56 1.84
C VAL A 58 -9.96 8.71 1.59
N ALA A 59 -8.65 8.42 1.61
CA ALA A 59 -7.60 9.40 1.37
C ALA A 59 -6.66 8.91 0.27
N ILE A 60 -6.21 9.85 -0.56
CA ILE A 60 -5.26 9.61 -1.65
C ILE A 60 -3.92 10.23 -1.25
N PHE A 61 -2.85 9.44 -1.33
CA PHE A 61 -1.49 9.86 -1.01
C PHE A 61 -0.61 9.77 -2.25
N LEU A 62 0.23 10.77 -2.45
CA LEU A 62 1.16 10.94 -3.57
C LEU A 62 2.56 10.38 -3.28
#